data_AF-A0A380E5S8-F1
#
_entry.id   AF-A0A380E5S8-F1
#
_cell.length_a   1.000
_cell.length_b   1.000
_cell.length_c   1.000
_cell.angle_alpha   90.00
_cell.angle_beta   90.00
_cell.angle_gamma   90.00
#
_symmetry.space_group_name_H-M   'P 1'
#
loop_
_entity.id
_entity.type
_entity.pdbx_description
1 polymer ?
#
loop_
_entity_poly.entity_id
_entity_poly.type
_entity_poly.pdbx_seq_one_letter_code
_entity_poly.pdbx_strand_id
1 'polypeptide(L)'
;MLTMGTALSQQVDANWQTYIMIAVYFLILIVIGFYGYKQATGNLSEYMLGGRSIGPYITALSAGASDMSGWMIMGLPGSVYSTGLSAMWITIG
;
A
#
# COMPACT_ATOMS: atom_id res chain seq x y z
N MET A 1 -6.31 10.95 37.75
CA MET A 1 -7.15 10.10 36.88
C MET A 1 -7.05 10.68 35.48
N LEU A 2 -6.32 9.98 34.60
CA LEU A 2 -5.92 10.39 33.26
C LEU A 2 -7.14 10.52 32.34
N THR A 3 -7.41 11.72 31.80
CA THR A 3 -8.52 12.06 30.88
C THR A 3 -8.37 11.47 29.47
N MET A 4 -7.76 10.29 29.35
CA MET A 4 -7.45 9.63 28.07
C MET A 4 -8.70 9.12 27.33
N GLY A 5 -9.88 9.16 27.95
CA GLY A 5 -11.13 8.68 27.36
C GLY A 5 -11.72 9.60 26.28
N THR A 6 -11.42 10.90 26.29
CA THR A 6 -12.00 11.85 25.32
C THR A 6 -11.17 12.00 24.04
N ALA A 7 -9.86 11.75 24.09
CA ALA A 7 -8.97 11.85 22.93
C ALA A 7 -9.20 10.74 21.87
N LEU A 8 -9.71 9.58 22.28
CA LEU A 8 -10.01 8.47 21.37
C LEU A 8 -11.28 8.70 20.54
N SER A 9 -12.19 9.55 21.02
CA SER A 9 -13.48 9.79 20.37
C SER A 9 -13.41 10.74 19.16
N GLN A 10 -12.28 11.42 18.96
CA GLN A 10 -11.99 12.20 17.74
C GLN A 10 -11.36 11.27 16.67
N GLN A 11 -12.03 10.14 16.42
CA GLN A 11 -11.55 9.06 15.58
C GLN A 11 -12.18 9.17 14.19
N VAL A 12 -11.40 9.69 13.24
CA VAL A 12 -11.69 9.69 11.78
C VAL A 12 -13.14 10.10 11.45
N ASP A 13 -13.38 11.40 11.39
CA ASP A 13 -14.61 11.93 10.79
C ASP A 13 -14.55 11.72 9.27
N ALA A 14 -15.01 10.55 8.82
CA ALA A 14 -15.06 10.19 7.41
C ALA A 14 -16.09 11.07 6.68
N ASN A 15 -15.62 12.22 6.20
CA ASN A 15 -16.42 13.18 5.48
C ASN A 15 -16.62 12.74 4.02
N TRP A 16 -17.57 13.36 3.31
CA TRP A 16 -17.88 13.02 1.93
C TRP A 16 -16.65 13.17 1.00
N GLN A 17 -15.73 14.08 1.31
CA GLN A 17 -14.46 14.24 0.61
C GLN A 17 -13.58 13.00 0.72
N THR A 18 -13.52 12.34 1.89
CA THR A 18 -12.72 11.13 2.10
C THR A 18 -13.19 10.00 1.18
N TYR A 19 -14.51 9.81 1.07
CA TYR A 19 -15.09 8.81 0.17
C TYR A 19 -14.80 9.11 -1.30
N ILE A 20 -14.85 10.39 -1.70
CA ILE A 20 -14.48 10.79 -3.06
C ILE A 20 -13.01 10.45 -3.34
N MET A 21 -12.09 10.74 -2.43
CA MET A 21 -10.66 10.44 -2.63
C MET A 21 -10.42 8.93 -2.76
N ILE A 22 -11.10 8.11 -1.95
CA ILE A 22 -11.02 6.65 -2.04
C ILE A 22 -11.58 6.16 -3.39
N ALA A 23 -12.73 6.68 -3.82
CA ALA A 23 -13.33 6.31 -5.10
C ALA A 23 -12.42 6.68 -6.28
N VAL A 24 -11.82 7.87 -6.27
CA VAL A 24 -10.86 8.32 -7.28
C VAL A 24 -9.61 7.43 -7.29
N TYR A 25 -9.09 7.06 -6.13
CA TYR A 25 -7.94 6.15 -6.02
C TYR A 25 -8.24 4.80 -6.70
N PHE A 26 -9.36 4.17 -6.39
CA PHE A 26 -9.74 2.91 -7.04
C PHE A 26 -9.98 3.07 -8.54
N LEU A 27 -10.57 4.17 -8.97
CA LEU A 27 -10.81 4.45 -10.39
C LEU A 27 -9.48 4.55 -11.16
N ILE A 28 -8.48 5.23 -10.59
CA ILE A 28 -7.13 5.30 -11.17
C ILE A 28 -6.51 3.90 -11.29
N LEU A 29 -6.59 3.07 -10.24
CA LEU A 29 -6.07 1.70 -10.27
C LEU A 29 -6.72 0.86 -11.38
N ILE A 30 -8.04 0.96 -11.54
CA ILE A 30 -8.76 0.25 -12.60
C ILE A 30 -8.33 0.74 -13.99
N VAL A 31 -8.17 2.05 -14.17
CA VAL A 31 -7.71 2.63 -15.44
C VAL A 31 -6.32 2.13 -15.80
N ILE A 32 -5.38 2.10 -14.85
CA ILE A 32 -4.03 1.58 -15.05
C ILE A 32 -4.08 0.09 -15.41
N GLY A 33 -4.87 -0.70 -14.69
CA GLY A 33 -5.04 -2.13 -14.96
C GLY A 33 -5.63 -2.40 -16.35
N PHE A 34 -6.65 -1.64 -16.75
CA PHE A 34 -7.26 -1.75 -18.07
C PHE A 34 -6.32 -1.33 -19.20
N TYR A 35 -5.51 -0.28 -18.97
CA TYR A 35 -4.46 0.13 -19.91
C TYR A 35 -3.38 -0.96 -20.09
N GLY A 36 -2.96 -1.59 -18.99
CA GLY A 36 -2.07 -2.75 -19.03
C GLY A 36 -2.68 -3.94 -19.78
N TYR A 37 -3.96 -4.24 -19.54
CA TYR A 37 -4.68 -5.29 -20.25
C TYR A 37 -4.78 -5.03 -21.76
N LYS A 38 -5.05 -3.78 -22.16
CA LYS A 38 -5.08 -3.39 -23.59
C LYS A 38 -3.74 -3.54 -24.30
N GLN A 39 -2.63 -3.39 -23.59
CA GLN A 39 -1.28 -3.60 -24.14
C GLN A 39 -0.84 -5.07 -24.10
N ALA A 40 -1.50 -5.92 -23.34
CA ALA A 40 -1.12 -7.32 -23.23
C ALA A 40 -1.43 -8.08 -24.53
N THR A 41 -0.44 -8.76 -25.10
CA THR A 41 -0.56 -9.48 -26.37
C THR A 41 -1.12 -10.90 -26.19
N GLY A 42 -1.54 -11.27 -24.96
CA GLY A 42 -2.16 -12.57 -24.64
C GLY A 42 -1.20 -13.74 -24.44
N ASN A 43 0.12 -13.50 -24.46
CA ASN A 43 1.13 -14.55 -24.30
C ASN A 43 1.49 -14.78 -22.82
N LEU A 44 1.67 -16.04 -22.42
CA LEU A 44 2.03 -16.42 -21.05
C LEU A 44 3.36 -15.79 -20.59
N SER A 45 4.31 -15.63 -21.51
CA SER A 45 5.60 -14.99 -21.23
C SER A 45 5.44 -13.50 -20.86
N GLU A 46 4.50 -12.78 -21.49
CA GLU A 46 4.24 -11.39 -21.14
C GLU A 46 3.54 -11.27 -19.79
N TYR A 47 2.63 -12.19 -19.49
CA TYR A 47 1.96 -12.25 -18.20
C TYR A 47 2.92 -12.60 -17.04
N MET A 48 3.83 -13.54 -17.25
CA MET A 48 4.76 -14.02 -16.21
C MET A 48 6.03 -13.18 -16.07
N LEU A 49 6.54 -12.60 -17.16
CA LEU A 49 7.85 -11.91 -17.20
C LEU A 49 7.74 -10.44 -17.65
N GLY A 50 6.53 -9.90 -17.81
CA GLY A 50 6.31 -8.52 -18.26
C GLY A 50 6.93 -8.23 -19.64
N GLY A 51 7.07 -9.27 -20.48
CA GLY A 51 7.69 -9.15 -21.80
C GLY A 51 9.20 -8.86 -21.77
N ARG A 52 9.87 -9.00 -20.60
CA ARG A 52 11.29 -8.66 -20.39
C ARG A 52 11.65 -7.21 -20.72
N SER A 53 10.65 -6.34 -20.86
CA SER A 53 10.80 -4.92 -21.18
C SER A 53 10.63 -4.02 -19.96
N ILE A 54 10.20 -4.56 -18.81
CA ILE A 54 10.10 -3.84 -17.54
C ILE A 54 11.51 -3.53 -17.03
N GLY A 55 11.88 -2.25 -17.02
CA GLY A 55 13.19 -1.79 -16.56
C GLY A 55 13.45 -2.04 -15.07
N PRO A 56 14.73 -2.13 -14.64
CA PRO A 56 15.11 -2.54 -13.29
C PRO A 56 14.51 -1.68 -12.17
N TYR A 57 14.32 -0.38 -12.40
CA TYR A 57 13.74 0.53 -11.41
C TYR A 57 12.26 0.23 -11.10
N ILE A 58 11.47 -0.08 -12.13
CA ILE A 58 10.03 -0.37 -12.00
C ILE A 58 9.85 -1.74 -11.35
N THR A 59 10.69 -2.70 -11.72
CA THR A 59 10.73 -4.04 -11.10
C THR A 59 11.09 -3.95 -9.61
N ALA A 60 12.09 -3.16 -9.23
CA ALA A 60 12.48 -2.98 -7.82
C ALA A 60 11.37 -2.30 -7.00
N LEU A 61 10.71 -1.27 -7.55
CA LEU A 61 9.59 -0.61 -6.90
C LEU A 61 8.39 -1.55 -6.75
N SER A 62 8.10 -2.35 -7.77
CA SER A 62 7.04 -3.36 -7.72
C SER A 62 7.32 -4.46 -6.70
N ALA A 63 8.58 -4.89 -6.57
CA ALA A 63 8.99 -5.85 -5.54
C ALA A 63 8.76 -5.26 -4.14
N GLY A 64 9.29 -4.06 -3.85
CA GLY A 64 9.08 -3.41 -2.56
C GLY A 64 7.61 -3.12 -2.24
N ALA A 65 6.79 -2.74 -3.22
CA ALA A 65 5.35 -2.57 -3.03
C ALA A 65 4.63 -3.90 -2.74
N SER A 66 5.13 -5.02 -3.27
CA SER A 66 4.57 -6.36 -3.01
C SER A 66 4.85 -6.82 -1.57
N ASP A 67 5.98 -6.39 -1.01
CA ASP A 67 6.35 -6.67 0.38
C ASP A 67 5.59 -5.77 1.38
N MET A 68 5.10 -4.61 0.93
CA MET A 68 4.34 -3.65 1.74
C MET A 68 2.85 -4.05 1.87
N SER A 69 2.54 -4.85 2.89
CA SER A 69 1.15 -5.17 3.24
C SER A 69 0.56 -4.20 4.28
N GLY A 70 -0.74 -4.32 4.58
CA GLY A 70 -1.38 -3.57 5.68
C GLY A 70 -0.73 -3.79 7.06
N TRP A 71 0.04 -4.88 7.22
CA TRP A 71 0.86 -5.11 8.40
C TRP A 71 1.97 -4.06 8.56
N MET A 72 2.51 -3.52 7.46
CA MET A 72 3.53 -2.48 7.53
C MET A 72 2.96 -1.15 8.06
N ILE A 73 1.69 -0.84 7.74
CA ILE A 73 1.05 0.42 8.14
C ILE A 73 0.53 0.36 9.59
N MET A 74 0.02 -0.79 10.04
CA MET A 74 -0.60 -0.90 11.38
C MET A 74 0.16 -1.83 12.34
N GLY A 75 0.80 -2.88 11.84
CA GLY A 75 1.52 -3.88 12.65
C GLY A 75 2.87 -3.37 13.16
N LEU A 76 3.65 -2.71 12.30
CA LEU A 76 4.96 -2.15 12.64
C LEU A 76 4.88 -1.04 13.72
N PRO A 77 3.97 -0.06 13.62
CA PRO A 77 3.78 0.91 14.71
C PRO A 77 3.30 0.24 16.00
N GLY A 78 2.47 -0.81 15.91
CA GLY A 78 2.02 -1.58 17.06
C GLY A 78 3.14 -2.34 17.78
N SER A 79 4.08 -2.93 17.02
CA SER A 79 5.24 -3.63 17.58
C SER A 79 6.21 -2.65 18.23
N VAL A 80 6.50 -1.52 17.57
CA VAL A 80 7.34 -0.45 18.13
C VAL A 80 6.72 0.17 19.38
N TYR A 81 5.40 0.38 19.40
CA TYR A 81 4.69 0.85 20.59
C TYR A 81 4.86 -0.10 21.78
N SER A 82 4.92 -1.41 21.54
CA SER A 82 5.01 -2.43 22.59
C SER A 82 6.44 -2.75 23.03
N THR A 83 7.42 -2.72 22.11
CA THR A 83 8.81 -3.18 22.35
C THR A 83 9.84 -2.05 22.32
N GLY A 84 9.45 -0.84 21.91
CA GLY A 84 10.31 0.33 21.82
C GLY A 84 11.10 0.41 20.50
N LEU A 85 12.10 1.31 20.46
CA LEU A 85 12.94 1.57 19.28
C LEU A 85 13.71 0.33 18.78
N SER A 86 13.84 -0.73 19.60
CA SER A 86 14.50 -1.98 19.22
C SER A 86 13.81 -2.68 18.03
N ALA A 87 12.49 -2.50 17.86
CA ALA A 87 11.74 -3.05 16.73
C ALA A 87 11.93 -2.27 15.42
N MET A 88 12.68 -1.17 15.40
CA MET A 88 12.91 -0.39 14.17
C MET A 88 13.67 -1.17 13.10
N TRP A 89 14.45 -2.20 13.46
CA TRP A 89 15.14 -3.06 12.49
C TRP A 89 14.18 -3.66 11.45
N ILE A 90 12.93 -3.92 11.84
CA ILE A 90 11.87 -4.48 10.97
C ILE A 90 11.52 -3.53 9.81
N THR A 91 11.72 -2.21 9.97
CA THR A 91 11.46 -1.22 8.90
C THR A 91 12.58 -1.14 7.86
N ILE A 92 13.78 -1.59 8.21
CA ILE A 92 14.96 -1.58 7.33
C ILE A 92 14.91 -2.77 6.36
N GLY A 93 14.27 -3.87 6.78
CA GLY A 93 14.20 -5.13 6.03
C GLY A 93 15.17 -6.15 6.59
#